data_AF-A0A2V9AGR3-F1
#
_entry.id   AF-A0A2V9AGR3-F1
#
_cell.length_a   1.000
_cell.length_b   1.000
_cell.length_c   1.000
_cell.angle_alpha   90.00
_cell.angle_beta   90.00
_cell.angle_gamma   90.00
#
_symmetry.space_group_name_H-M   'P 1'
#
loop_
_entity.id
_entity.type
_entity.pdbx_description
1 polymer ?
#
loop_
_entity_poly.entity_id
_entity_poly.type
_entity_poly.pdbx_seq_one_letter_code
_entity_poly.pdbx_strand_id
1 'polypeptide(L)'
;MSRIHEALRKAEQERASSAAVGRKDELPAINTDALSSSPVAPRNGKLFAPTTGIRDVMAPPSFEVLASRCVHLNWRLDPQVSLVDGGESETGGAERFRTLRSRLFQIAATRPLRRVLITSSLPAEGKSFIAANLAQSLACRQDSRVLLIDGDLRAPRLHLALCAPKSPGLTNCVRGETDEFSVIQIGAQSNLAFLPSGDAVADPAELILGGRVKKLLDFVTPAFDWVILDSPPALAVHDPSLFADLCDGVLFVVKAGETSYENAVKGSSEFREKNLLGVVLNQIQEADMYAGDYYYGKTYGRTRK
;
A
#
# COMPACT_ATOMS: atom_id res chain seq x y z
N MET A 1 -12.42 46.86 29.00
CA MET A 1 -12.95 46.00 27.92
C MET A 1 -11.81 45.71 26.95
N SER A 2 -11.43 44.45 26.77
CA SER A 2 -10.17 44.03 26.13
C SER A 2 -10.18 44.28 24.61
N ARG A 3 -9.06 44.79 24.05
CA ARG A 3 -8.83 45.03 22.61
C ARG A 3 -9.06 43.80 21.74
N ILE A 4 -9.00 42.60 22.34
CA ILE A 4 -9.20 41.31 21.66
C ILE A 4 -10.68 41.10 21.30
N HIS A 5 -11.62 41.55 22.14
CA HIS A 5 -13.06 41.44 21.84
C HIS A 5 -13.51 42.38 20.72
N GLU A 6 -12.85 43.53 20.58
CA GLU A 6 -13.16 44.49 19.51
C GLU A 6 -12.67 43.98 18.15
N ALA A 7 -11.53 43.28 18.12
CA ALA A 7 -10.99 42.64 16.92
C ALA A 7 -11.85 41.45 16.43
N LEU A 8 -12.34 40.61 17.35
CA LEU A 8 -13.23 39.48 17.02
C LEU A 8 -14.57 39.95 16.44
N ARG A 9 -15.17 40.99 17.03
CA ARG A 9 -16.44 41.53 16.55
C ARG A 9 -16.33 42.18 15.16
N LYS A 10 -15.19 42.81 14.87
CA LYS A 10 -14.92 43.41 13.56
C LYS A 10 -14.74 42.35 12.46
N ALA A 11 -14.07 41.24 12.77
CA ALA A 11 -13.89 40.12 11.84
C ALA A 11 -15.20 39.39 11.51
N GLU A 12 -16.14 39.29 12.46
CA GLU A 12 -17.47 38.72 12.21
C GLU A 12 -18.35 39.63 11.34
N GLN A 13 -18.28 40.96 11.53
CA GLN A 13 -18.99 41.91 10.69
C GLN A 13 -18.48 41.97 9.24
N GLU A 14 -17.17 41.76 9.02
CA GLU A 14 -16.58 41.67 7.68
C GLU A 14 -16.91 40.35 6.97
N ARG A 15 -17.14 39.25 7.72
CA ARG A 15 -17.64 37.98 7.15
C ARG A 15 -19.13 38.01 6.81
N ALA A 16 -19.93 38.76 7.58
CA ALA A 16 -21.35 38.91 7.30
C ALA A 16 -21.63 39.79 6.06
N SER A 17 -20.74 40.76 5.77
CA SER A 17 -20.89 41.63 4.59
C SER A 17 -20.43 40.99 3.28
N SER A 18 -19.50 40.02 3.31
CA SER A 18 -19.04 39.31 2.10
C SER A 18 -20.00 38.21 1.62
N ALA A 19 -20.90 37.73 2.49
CA ALA A 19 -21.90 36.71 2.15
C ALA A 19 -23.18 37.27 1.48
N ALA A 20 -23.33 38.60 1.36
CA ALA A 20 -24.57 39.23 0.90
C ALA A 20 -24.51 39.86 -0.52
N VAL A 21 -23.39 39.76 -1.24
CA VAL A 21 -23.26 40.30 -2.61
C VAL A 21 -22.82 39.19 -3.56
N GLY A 22 -23.78 38.56 -4.23
CA GLY A 22 -23.57 37.37 -5.08
C GLY A 22 -23.22 37.64 -6.54
N ARG A 23 -23.16 36.55 -7.33
CA ARG A 23 -23.58 36.56 -8.74
C ARG A 23 -23.98 35.16 -9.21
N LYS A 24 -25.18 35.11 -9.80
CA LYS A 24 -25.71 34.02 -10.61
C LYS A 24 -25.06 34.10 -11.99
N ASP A 25 -24.45 33.01 -12.46
CA ASP A 25 -24.13 32.83 -13.87
C ASP A 25 -25.06 31.76 -14.46
N GLU A 26 -25.80 32.17 -15.49
CA GLU A 26 -26.70 31.37 -16.30
C GLU A 26 -25.91 30.42 -17.21
N LEU A 27 -26.32 29.15 -17.26
CA LEU A 27 -25.85 28.17 -18.25
C LEU A 27 -26.80 28.19 -19.46
N PRO A 28 -26.31 28.23 -20.72
CA PRO A 28 -27.18 28.12 -21.87
C PRO A 28 -27.58 26.65 -22.12
N ALA A 29 -28.85 26.45 -22.44
CA ALA A 29 -29.42 25.19 -22.87
C ALA A 29 -28.86 24.76 -24.24
N ILE A 30 -28.47 23.48 -24.36
CA ILE A 30 -28.17 22.84 -25.65
C ILE A 30 -29.20 21.73 -25.88
N ASN A 31 -29.84 21.83 -27.06
CA ASN A 31 -30.89 20.99 -27.60
C ASN A 31 -30.59 19.48 -27.51
N THR A 32 -31.57 18.77 -26.96
CA THR A 32 -31.83 17.35 -27.22
C THR A 32 -32.71 17.24 -28.46
N ASP A 33 -32.17 16.77 -29.59
CA ASP A 33 -32.86 15.87 -30.51
C ASP A 33 -31.96 15.42 -31.68
N ALA A 34 -32.17 14.17 -32.08
CA ALA A 34 -31.70 13.48 -33.29
C ALA A 34 -30.25 12.92 -33.31
N LEU A 35 -30.12 11.66 -32.86
CA LEU A 35 -29.47 10.57 -33.60
C LEU A 35 -29.92 9.22 -33.01
N SER A 36 -31.00 8.70 -33.59
CA SER A 36 -31.51 7.35 -33.40
C SER A 36 -30.76 6.32 -34.26
N SER A 37 -30.82 5.05 -33.84
CA SER A 37 -30.46 3.78 -34.51
C SER A 37 -29.05 3.25 -34.15
N SER A 38 -28.83 2.06 -33.57
CA SER A 38 -29.66 0.86 -33.37
C SER A 38 -29.17 0.03 -32.16
N PRO A 39 -30.02 -0.82 -31.55
CA PRO A 39 -29.65 -1.65 -30.40
C PRO A 39 -28.86 -2.89 -30.84
N VAL A 40 -27.69 -3.12 -30.26
CA VAL A 40 -26.95 -4.38 -30.41
C VAL A 40 -27.58 -5.41 -29.47
N ALA A 41 -28.28 -6.39 -30.04
CA ALA A 41 -28.87 -7.53 -29.35
C ALA A 41 -27.80 -8.43 -28.69
N PRO A 42 -28.12 -9.14 -27.60
CA PRO A 42 -27.18 -10.01 -26.90
C PRO A 42 -26.94 -11.28 -27.72
N ARG A 43 -25.69 -11.53 -28.11
CA ARG A 43 -25.31 -12.84 -28.67
C ARG A 43 -25.17 -13.85 -27.56
N ASN A 44 -26.13 -14.76 -27.48
CA ASN A 44 -26.01 -16.03 -26.77
C ASN A 44 -24.79 -16.83 -27.26
N GLY A 45 -24.10 -17.44 -26.28
CA GLY A 45 -23.51 -18.77 -26.45
C GLY A 45 -22.08 -18.84 -26.98
N LYS A 46 -21.10 -18.65 -26.09
CA LYS A 46 -20.10 -19.69 -25.79
C LYS A 46 -19.76 -19.61 -24.31
N LEU A 47 -20.02 -20.70 -23.57
CA LEU A 47 -19.36 -20.94 -22.29
C LEU A 47 -17.85 -20.83 -22.54
N PHE A 48 -17.20 -19.81 -21.99
CA PHE A 48 -15.76 -19.87 -21.83
C PHE A 48 -15.48 -20.93 -20.76
N ALA A 49 -14.86 -22.03 -21.16
CA ALA A 49 -14.33 -23.00 -20.22
C ALA A 49 -13.29 -22.31 -19.33
N PRO A 50 -13.27 -22.55 -18.01
CA PRO A 50 -12.24 -22.02 -17.13
C PRO A 50 -10.97 -22.85 -17.34
N THR A 51 -10.08 -22.35 -18.17
CA THR A 51 -8.73 -22.89 -18.36
C THR A 51 -7.87 -21.65 -18.46
N THR A 52 -7.24 -21.16 -17.38
CA THR A 52 -6.26 -21.84 -16.54
C THR A 52 -6.12 -21.07 -15.22
N GLY A 53 -6.68 -21.59 -14.13
CA GLY A 53 -6.33 -21.12 -12.78
C GLY A 53 -5.05 -21.77 -12.27
N ILE A 54 -4.53 -21.22 -11.15
CA ILE A 54 -3.36 -21.71 -10.39
C ILE A 54 -3.30 -23.24 -10.47
N ARG A 55 -2.31 -23.78 -11.19
CA ARG A 55 -2.23 -25.22 -11.47
C ARG A 55 -1.98 -25.96 -10.16
N ASP A 56 -2.97 -26.71 -9.69
CA ASP A 56 -2.98 -27.43 -8.40
C ASP A 56 -1.81 -28.44 -8.19
N VAL A 57 -0.92 -28.64 -9.17
CA VAL A 57 0.11 -29.69 -9.18
C VAL A 57 1.51 -29.17 -9.57
N MET A 58 1.72 -27.86 -9.78
CA MET A 58 3.07 -27.36 -10.09
C MET A 58 3.85 -27.07 -8.81
N ALA A 59 5.08 -27.62 -8.73
CA ALA A 59 6.05 -27.24 -7.71
C ALA A 59 6.30 -25.72 -7.77
N PRO A 60 6.53 -25.05 -6.63
CA PRO A 60 6.86 -23.63 -6.60
C PRO A 60 8.05 -23.32 -7.51
N PRO A 61 7.98 -22.28 -8.36
CA PRO A 61 9.05 -21.96 -9.30
C PRO A 61 10.24 -21.35 -8.56
N SER A 62 11.44 -21.49 -9.12
CA SER A 62 12.55 -20.60 -8.74
C SER A 62 12.26 -19.17 -9.22
N PHE A 63 12.95 -18.19 -8.65
CA PHE A 63 12.83 -16.80 -9.10
C PHE A 63 13.15 -16.64 -10.58
N GLU A 64 14.17 -17.33 -11.09
CA GLU A 64 14.63 -17.22 -12.46
C GLU A 64 13.56 -17.77 -13.44
N VAL A 65 12.89 -18.87 -13.07
CA VAL A 65 11.77 -19.42 -13.83
C VAL A 65 10.55 -18.50 -13.79
N LEU A 66 10.26 -17.92 -12.63
CA LEU A 66 9.16 -16.97 -12.48
C LEU A 66 9.43 -15.72 -13.33
N ALA A 67 10.57 -15.07 -13.12
CA ALA A 67 10.96 -13.84 -13.80
C ALA A 67 10.96 -14.00 -15.33
N SER A 68 11.51 -15.09 -15.87
CA SER A 68 11.56 -15.33 -17.33
C SER A 68 10.19 -15.51 -18.00
N ARG A 69 9.14 -15.81 -17.22
CA ARG A 69 7.77 -15.99 -17.73
C ARG A 69 6.86 -14.81 -17.40
N CYS A 70 7.30 -13.93 -16.51
CA CYS A 70 6.54 -12.76 -16.07
C CYS A 70 6.63 -11.61 -17.07
N VAL A 71 5.69 -10.67 -16.94
CA VAL A 71 5.69 -9.47 -17.76
C VAL A 71 6.79 -8.55 -17.27
N HIS A 72 7.73 -8.19 -18.15
CA HIS A 72 8.75 -7.20 -17.85
C HIS A 72 8.27 -5.81 -18.25
N LEU A 73 8.17 -4.93 -17.26
CA LEU A 73 7.72 -3.56 -17.45
C LEU A 73 8.75 -2.60 -16.86
N ASN A 74 8.92 -1.44 -17.49
CA ASN A 74 9.85 -0.42 -17.01
C ASN A 74 9.21 0.51 -15.96
N TRP A 75 8.37 -0.04 -15.08
CA TRP A 75 7.81 0.72 -13.97
C TRP A 75 8.86 0.89 -12.88
N ARG A 76 8.73 1.98 -12.11
CA ARG A 76 9.63 2.34 -11.00
C ARG A 76 8.84 3.16 -9.99
N LEU A 77 9.23 3.10 -8.73
CA LEU A 77 8.66 3.99 -7.71
C LEU A 77 8.82 5.44 -8.15
N ASP A 78 7.73 6.20 -8.14
CA ASP A 78 7.70 7.62 -8.51
C ASP A 78 8.78 8.35 -7.68
N PRO A 79 9.72 9.08 -8.31
CA PRO A 79 10.76 9.82 -7.60
C PRO A 79 10.22 10.79 -6.54
N GLN A 80 8.98 11.27 -6.66
CA GLN A 80 8.35 12.13 -5.63
C GLN A 80 7.92 11.35 -4.39
N VAL A 81 7.71 10.05 -4.52
CA VAL A 81 7.28 9.12 -3.47
C VAL A 81 8.46 8.32 -2.92
N SER A 82 9.46 8.08 -3.76
CA SER A 82 10.66 7.32 -3.42
C SER A 82 11.56 8.11 -2.47
N LEU A 83 11.80 7.55 -1.30
CA LEU A 83 12.79 8.04 -0.34
C LEU A 83 14.10 7.27 -0.40
N VAL A 84 14.16 6.22 -1.21
CA VAL A 84 15.30 5.27 -1.24
C VAL A 84 16.09 5.40 -2.54
N ASP A 85 15.47 5.89 -3.60
CA ASP A 85 16.08 6.00 -4.93
C ASP A 85 16.66 7.40 -5.13
N GLY A 86 18.00 7.48 -5.16
CA GLY A 86 18.74 8.75 -5.24
C GLY A 86 20.19 8.53 -4.86
N GLY A 87 21.08 8.55 -5.86
CA GLY A 87 22.51 8.31 -5.71
C GLY A 87 23.24 9.25 -4.72
N GLU A 88 22.63 10.36 -4.34
CA GLU A 88 23.13 11.26 -3.30
C GLU A 88 21.94 11.96 -2.65
N SER A 89 21.47 11.46 -1.51
CA SER A 89 20.70 12.28 -0.57
C SER A 89 20.63 11.59 0.77
N GLU A 90 21.39 12.17 1.71
CA GLU A 90 21.31 12.00 3.17
C GLU A 90 19.96 12.49 3.71
N THR A 91 18.84 12.14 3.06
CA THR A 91 17.52 12.46 3.58
C THR A 91 17.24 11.53 4.76
N GLY A 92 16.82 12.11 5.89
CA GLY A 92 16.49 11.33 7.10
C GLY A 92 15.42 10.26 6.85
N GLY A 93 14.64 10.37 5.77
CA GLY A 93 13.70 9.36 5.30
C GLY A 93 14.37 8.05 4.85
N ALA A 94 15.39 8.13 3.99
CA ALA A 94 16.13 6.95 3.50
C ALA A 94 16.70 6.13 4.65
N GLU A 95 17.30 6.79 5.64
CA GLU A 95 17.92 6.14 6.80
C GLU A 95 16.90 5.46 7.71
N ARG A 96 15.70 6.04 7.84
CA ARG A 96 14.58 5.40 8.57
C ARG A 96 14.14 4.09 7.89
N PHE A 97 14.08 4.06 6.56
CA PHE A 97 13.79 2.81 5.83
C PHE A 97 14.94 1.80 5.91
N ARG A 98 16.21 2.25 5.89
CA ARG A 98 17.36 1.35 6.14
C ARG A 98 17.31 0.75 7.55
N THR A 99 16.94 1.55 8.54
CA THR A 99 16.72 1.10 9.93
C THR A 99 15.58 0.08 10.01
N LEU A 100 14.43 0.38 9.39
CA LEU A 100 13.29 -0.54 9.34
C LEU A 100 13.68 -1.87 8.69
N ARG A 101 14.35 -1.82 7.53
CA ARG A 101 14.90 -2.99 6.84
C ARG A 101 15.83 -3.81 7.74
N SER A 102 16.76 -3.15 8.43
CA SER A 102 17.71 -3.83 9.34
C SER A 102 16.97 -4.58 10.47
N ARG A 103 15.96 -3.95 11.08
CA ARG A 103 15.12 -4.59 12.10
C ARG A 103 14.38 -5.81 11.57
N LEU A 104 13.83 -5.74 10.36
CA LEU A 104 13.17 -6.90 9.74
C LEU A 104 14.14 -8.05 9.48
N PHE A 105 15.36 -7.77 9.00
CA PHE A 105 16.40 -8.80 8.85
C PHE A 105 16.78 -9.45 10.19
N GLN A 106 16.88 -8.65 11.27
CA GLN A 106 17.15 -9.18 12.61
C GLN A 106 16.04 -10.12 13.08
N ILE A 107 14.77 -9.78 12.84
CA ILE A 107 13.64 -10.65 13.17
C ILE A 107 13.69 -11.93 12.32
N ALA A 108 13.90 -11.80 11.00
CA ALA A 108 13.98 -12.92 10.07
C ALA A 108 15.15 -13.90 10.38
N ALA A 109 16.20 -13.43 11.05
CA ALA A 109 17.30 -14.29 11.50
C ALA A 109 16.90 -15.21 12.67
N THR A 110 15.82 -14.90 13.38
CA THR A 110 15.36 -15.65 14.57
C THR A 110 14.11 -16.48 14.33
N ARG A 111 13.31 -16.17 13.31
CA ARG A 111 12.09 -16.88 12.94
C ARG A 111 11.78 -16.76 11.45
N PRO A 112 11.01 -17.70 10.86
CA PRO A 112 10.52 -17.55 9.50
C PRO A 112 9.75 -16.23 9.35
N LEU A 113 10.19 -15.40 8.40
CA LEU A 113 9.57 -14.13 8.08
C LEU A 113 9.83 -13.83 6.59
N ARG A 114 8.89 -14.22 5.73
CA ARG A 114 8.92 -13.92 4.29
C ARG A 114 7.75 -13.03 3.90
N ARG A 115 6.56 -13.32 4.40
CA ARG A 115 5.33 -12.57 4.10
C ARG A 115 5.06 -11.54 5.20
N VAL A 116 5.14 -10.27 4.85
CA VAL A 116 4.87 -9.16 5.77
C VAL A 116 3.66 -8.39 5.29
N LEU A 117 2.59 -8.42 6.09
CA LEU A 117 1.42 -7.59 5.90
C LEU A 117 1.71 -6.17 6.41
N ILE A 118 1.28 -5.17 5.64
CA ILE A 118 1.27 -3.77 6.05
C ILE A 118 -0.18 -3.30 6.07
N THR A 119 -0.60 -2.84 7.24
CA THR A 119 -1.93 -2.28 7.47
C THR A 119 -1.83 -1.09 8.42
N SER A 120 -2.94 -0.44 8.68
CA SER A 120 -3.01 0.74 9.54
C SER A 120 -4.36 0.79 10.27
N SER A 121 -4.53 1.66 11.24
CA SER A 121 -5.82 1.84 11.93
C SER A 121 -6.87 2.46 11.03
N LEU A 122 -6.52 3.52 10.31
CA LEU A 122 -7.41 4.41 9.57
C LEU A 122 -6.90 4.69 8.15
N PRO A 123 -7.77 5.13 7.23
CA PRO A 123 -7.35 5.61 5.92
C PRO A 123 -6.31 6.74 6.00
N ALA A 124 -5.49 6.88 4.96
CA ALA A 124 -4.51 7.97 4.80
C ALA A 124 -3.34 8.02 5.82
N GLU A 125 -3.11 6.95 6.59
CA GLU A 125 -1.95 6.86 7.50
C GLU A 125 -0.63 6.51 6.79
N GLY A 126 -0.69 6.23 5.48
CA GLY A 126 0.49 6.01 4.62
C GLY A 126 0.97 4.55 4.54
N LYS A 127 0.12 3.57 4.84
CA LYS A 127 0.40 2.13 4.65
C LYS A 127 1.02 1.78 3.29
N SER A 128 0.42 2.24 2.18
CA SER A 128 0.91 1.97 0.83
C SER A 128 2.24 2.68 0.55
N PHE A 129 2.46 3.86 1.14
CA PHE A 129 3.74 4.58 1.07
C PHE A 129 4.86 3.82 1.79
N ILE A 130 4.57 3.31 3.00
CA ILE A 130 5.50 2.47 3.76
C ILE A 130 5.77 1.18 3.01
N ALA A 131 4.75 0.53 2.43
CA ALA A 131 4.90 -0.70 1.67
C ALA A 131 5.82 -0.56 0.45
N ALA A 132 5.58 0.46 -0.37
CA ALA A 132 6.38 0.70 -1.57
C ALA A 132 7.84 1.02 -1.25
N ASN A 133 8.09 1.94 -0.30
CA ASN A 133 9.45 2.33 0.09
C ASN A 133 10.18 1.22 0.85
N LEU A 134 9.48 0.42 1.65
CA LEU A 134 10.08 -0.75 2.29
C LEU A 134 10.49 -1.80 1.25
N ALA A 135 9.62 -2.09 0.28
CA ALA A 135 9.94 -3.03 -0.79
C ALA A 135 11.16 -2.56 -1.60
N GLN A 136 11.21 -1.27 -1.96
CA GLN A 136 12.37 -0.65 -2.60
C GLN A 136 13.64 -0.79 -1.74
N SER A 137 13.55 -0.50 -0.44
CA SER A 137 14.68 -0.63 0.50
C SER A 137 15.21 -2.06 0.61
N LEU A 138 14.31 -3.04 0.67
CA LEU A 138 14.68 -4.46 0.70
C LEU A 138 15.38 -4.86 -0.60
N ALA A 139 14.84 -4.43 -1.75
CA ALA A 139 15.38 -4.74 -3.05
C ALA A 139 16.75 -4.06 -3.33
N CYS A 140 17.14 -2.99 -2.62
CA CYS A 140 18.48 -2.41 -2.78
C CYS A 140 19.64 -3.40 -2.56
N ARG A 141 19.41 -4.53 -1.87
CA ARG A 141 20.38 -5.64 -1.82
C ARG A 141 20.17 -6.50 -3.07
N GLN A 142 21.20 -6.62 -3.92
CA GLN A 142 21.12 -7.38 -5.18
C GLN A 142 20.61 -8.81 -5.00
N ASP A 143 21.01 -9.47 -3.91
CA ASP A 143 20.59 -10.85 -3.62
C ASP A 143 19.19 -10.97 -2.97
N SER A 144 18.50 -9.85 -2.72
CA SER A 144 17.19 -9.82 -2.06
C SER A 144 16.09 -9.67 -3.09
N ARG A 145 15.33 -10.73 -3.32
CA ARG A 145 14.21 -10.79 -4.25
C ARG A 145 12.95 -10.39 -3.53
N VAL A 146 12.25 -9.37 -4.02
CA VAL A 146 11.10 -8.77 -3.34
C VAL A 146 9.88 -8.80 -4.24
N LEU A 147 8.76 -9.30 -3.71
CA LEU A 147 7.44 -9.17 -4.32
C LEU A 147 6.62 -8.17 -3.51
N LEU A 148 6.17 -7.10 -4.14
CA LEU A 148 5.19 -6.17 -3.58
C LEU A 148 3.80 -6.51 -4.13
N ILE A 149 2.80 -6.63 -3.25
CA ILE A 149 1.43 -6.99 -3.62
C ILE A 149 0.47 -5.89 -3.15
N ASP A 150 -0.38 -5.40 -4.04
CA ASP A 150 -1.50 -4.50 -3.69
C ASP A 150 -2.72 -5.34 -3.27
N GLY A 151 -2.81 -5.63 -1.98
CA GLY A 151 -3.95 -6.34 -1.37
C GLY A 151 -5.10 -5.41 -0.99
N ASP A 152 -5.02 -4.10 -1.23
CA ASP A 152 -6.16 -3.18 -1.05
C ASP A 152 -7.09 -3.27 -2.27
N LEU A 153 -7.88 -4.34 -2.30
CA LEU A 153 -8.82 -4.63 -3.40
C LEU A 153 -9.99 -3.62 -3.47
N ARG A 154 -10.15 -2.78 -2.44
CA ARG A 154 -11.23 -1.78 -2.33
C ARG A 154 -10.79 -0.43 -2.90
N ALA A 155 -9.58 -0.01 -2.57
CA ALA A 155 -9.03 1.28 -2.99
C ALA A 155 -7.54 1.15 -3.31
N PRO A 156 -7.17 0.41 -4.39
CA PRO A 156 -5.78 0.13 -4.72
C PRO A 156 -5.04 1.41 -5.11
N ARG A 157 -3.82 1.57 -4.58
CA ARG A 157 -3.00 2.79 -4.76
C ARG A 157 -1.56 2.53 -5.17
N LEU A 158 -1.04 1.31 -5.00
CA LEU A 158 0.39 1.05 -5.24
C LEU A 158 0.76 1.21 -6.71
N HIS A 159 -0.12 0.83 -7.62
CA HIS A 159 0.09 1.00 -9.06
C HIS A 159 0.34 2.48 -9.45
N LEU A 160 -0.30 3.43 -8.74
CA LEU A 160 -0.07 4.87 -8.94
C LEU A 160 1.33 5.27 -8.46
N ALA A 161 1.74 4.80 -7.27
CA ALA A 161 3.06 5.08 -6.73
C ALA A 161 4.18 4.49 -7.60
N LEU A 162 3.94 3.36 -8.27
CA LEU A 162 4.90 2.69 -9.13
C LEU A 162 4.84 3.13 -10.60
N CYS A 163 3.88 3.98 -10.98
CA CYS A 163 3.58 4.28 -12.38
C CYS A 163 3.37 2.99 -13.22
N ALA A 164 2.73 1.99 -12.63
CA ALA A 164 2.56 0.65 -13.17
C ALA A 164 1.09 0.39 -13.58
N PRO A 165 0.82 -0.54 -14.52
CA PRO A 165 -0.54 -1.00 -14.80
C PRO A 165 -1.20 -1.64 -13.57
N LYS A 166 -2.47 -1.30 -13.33
CA LYS A 166 -3.26 -1.86 -12.21
C LYS A 166 -3.87 -3.23 -12.50
N SER A 167 -3.91 -3.66 -13.76
CA SER A 167 -4.61 -4.86 -14.23
C SER A 167 -3.91 -5.42 -15.48
N PRO A 168 -3.87 -6.75 -15.68
CA PRO A 168 -4.42 -7.79 -14.81
C PRO A 168 -3.64 -7.93 -13.49
N GLY A 169 -4.28 -8.42 -12.43
CA GLY A 169 -3.71 -8.49 -11.08
C GLY A 169 -4.23 -9.63 -10.21
N LEU A 170 -4.10 -9.47 -8.89
CA LEU A 170 -4.49 -10.44 -7.87
C LEU A 170 -5.92 -10.95 -8.06
N THR A 171 -6.89 -10.07 -8.27
CA THR A 171 -8.30 -10.44 -8.45
C THR A 171 -8.53 -11.27 -9.71
N ASN A 172 -7.92 -10.90 -10.84
CA ASN A 172 -8.03 -11.64 -12.09
C ASN A 172 -7.45 -13.05 -11.96
N CYS A 173 -6.29 -13.17 -11.31
CA CYS A 173 -5.62 -14.46 -11.10
C CYS A 173 -6.46 -15.40 -10.23
N VAL A 174 -6.93 -14.92 -9.07
CA VAL A 174 -7.72 -15.78 -8.17
C VAL A 174 -9.13 -16.07 -8.69
N ARG A 175 -9.67 -15.25 -9.61
CA ARG A 175 -10.89 -15.60 -10.34
C ARG A 175 -10.65 -16.64 -11.44
N GLY A 176 -9.39 -16.90 -11.80
CA GLY A 176 -9.00 -17.86 -12.84
C GLY A 176 -9.11 -17.29 -14.25
N GLU A 177 -9.10 -15.96 -14.38
CA GLU A 177 -9.17 -15.25 -15.66
C GLU A 177 -7.80 -15.16 -16.34
N THR A 178 -6.74 -15.12 -15.53
CA THR A 178 -5.34 -15.01 -15.95
C THR A 178 -4.46 -15.91 -15.07
N ASP A 179 -3.34 -16.39 -15.63
CA ASP A 179 -2.38 -17.17 -14.86
C ASP A 179 -1.47 -16.30 -13.98
N GLU A 180 -0.85 -16.92 -12.98
CA GLU A 180 0.02 -16.25 -12.01
C GLU A 180 1.26 -15.57 -12.61
N PHE A 181 1.79 -16.07 -13.73
CA PHE A 181 2.96 -15.48 -14.39
C PHE A 181 2.57 -14.21 -15.15
N SER A 182 1.37 -14.17 -15.72
CA SER A 182 0.86 -13.02 -16.48
C SER A 182 0.50 -11.80 -15.61
N VAL A 183 0.22 -11.99 -14.33
CA VAL A 183 -0.19 -10.91 -13.41
C VAL A 183 0.96 -10.31 -12.60
N ILE A 184 2.07 -11.04 -12.46
CA ILE A 184 3.27 -10.53 -11.78
C ILE A 184 4.11 -9.74 -12.78
N GLN A 185 4.43 -8.50 -12.42
CA GLN A 185 5.18 -7.56 -13.22
C GLN A 185 6.60 -7.43 -12.65
N ILE A 186 7.63 -7.73 -13.44
CA ILE A 186 9.02 -7.42 -13.07
C ILE A 186 9.28 -5.95 -13.42
N GLY A 187 9.72 -5.16 -12.45
CA GLY A 187 9.97 -3.73 -12.62
C GLY A 187 11.31 -3.43 -13.29
N ALA A 188 11.63 -2.14 -13.40
CA ALA A 188 12.92 -1.67 -13.90
C ALA A 188 14.11 -2.23 -13.10
N GLN A 189 13.91 -2.41 -11.79
CA GLN A 189 14.82 -3.11 -10.92
C GLN A 189 14.50 -4.62 -10.94
N SER A 190 15.40 -5.43 -11.50
CA SER A 190 15.15 -6.83 -11.84
C SER A 190 14.83 -7.75 -10.66
N ASN A 191 15.17 -7.37 -9.43
CA ASN A 191 14.88 -8.11 -8.21
C ASN A 191 13.66 -7.57 -7.42
N LEU A 192 12.92 -6.60 -7.98
CA LEU A 192 11.67 -6.09 -7.43
C LEU A 192 10.51 -6.38 -8.39
N ALA A 193 9.57 -7.21 -7.93
CA ALA A 193 8.36 -7.57 -8.64
C ALA A 193 7.13 -6.93 -8.00
N PHE A 194 6.09 -6.72 -8.80
CA PHE A 194 4.83 -6.13 -8.37
C PHE A 194 3.65 -6.98 -8.85
N LEU A 195 2.75 -7.32 -7.93
CA LEU A 195 1.44 -7.89 -8.21
C LEU A 195 0.38 -6.82 -7.90
N PRO A 196 -0.20 -6.15 -8.90
CA PRO A 196 -1.27 -5.20 -8.66
C PRO A 196 -2.54 -5.90 -8.16
N SER A 197 -3.48 -5.12 -7.64
CA SER A 197 -4.76 -5.64 -7.15
C SER A 197 -5.60 -6.27 -8.26
N GLY A 198 -5.56 -5.72 -9.48
CA GLY A 198 -6.39 -6.13 -10.61
C GLY A 198 -7.70 -5.35 -10.70
N ASP A 199 -8.67 -5.94 -11.39
CA ASP A 199 -9.98 -5.33 -11.56
C ASP A 199 -10.79 -5.31 -10.26
N ALA A 200 -11.67 -4.31 -10.14
CA ALA A 200 -12.53 -4.15 -8.97
C ALA A 200 -13.48 -5.34 -8.83
N VAL A 201 -13.68 -5.77 -7.59
CA VAL A 201 -14.58 -6.88 -7.24
C VAL A 201 -15.65 -6.41 -6.26
N ALA A 202 -16.84 -7.03 -6.32
CA ALA A 202 -17.95 -6.67 -5.44
C ALA A 202 -17.68 -7.06 -3.98
N ASP A 203 -17.08 -8.22 -3.76
CA ASP A 203 -16.78 -8.74 -2.42
C ASP A 203 -15.31 -9.18 -2.29
N PRO A 204 -14.42 -8.27 -1.88
CA PRO A 204 -13.03 -8.59 -1.59
C PRO A 204 -12.83 -9.66 -0.52
N ALA A 205 -13.65 -9.67 0.54
CA ALA A 205 -13.42 -10.53 1.70
C ALA A 205 -13.69 -12.00 1.35
N GLU A 206 -14.78 -12.27 0.63
CA GLU A 206 -15.10 -13.61 0.11
C GLU A 206 -14.01 -14.14 -0.83
N LEU A 207 -13.45 -13.26 -1.67
CA LEU A 207 -12.37 -13.63 -2.57
C LEU A 207 -11.08 -14.02 -1.82
N ILE A 208 -10.77 -13.36 -0.70
CA ILE A 208 -9.64 -13.73 0.17
C ILE A 208 -9.93 -15.05 0.91
N LEU A 209 -11.14 -15.22 1.44
CA LEU A 209 -11.58 -16.43 2.15
C LEU A 209 -11.65 -17.67 1.24
N GLY A 210 -11.87 -17.49 -0.07
CA GLY A 210 -11.99 -18.57 -1.04
C GLY A 210 -10.74 -19.44 -1.26
N GLY A 211 -9.67 -19.24 -0.49
CA GLY A 211 -8.46 -20.08 -0.45
C GLY A 211 -7.53 -19.95 -1.66
N ARG A 212 -8.00 -19.39 -2.77
CA ARG A 212 -7.17 -19.18 -3.98
C ARG A 212 -6.08 -18.14 -3.76
N VAL A 213 -6.31 -17.12 -2.94
CA VAL A 213 -5.27 -16.18 -2.50
C VAL A 213 -4.16 -16.92 -1.76
N LYS A 214 -4.52 -17.79 -0.81
CA LYS A 214 -3.55 -18.63 -0.09
C LYS A 214 -2.74 -19.50 -1.05
N LYS A 215 -3.41 -20.19 -1.99
CA LYS A 215 -2.73 -21.00 -3.01
C LYS A 215 -1.75 -20.18 -3.85
N LEU A 216 -2.12 -18.98 -4.26
CA LEU A 216 -1.24 -18.08 -4.99
C LEU A 216 -0.02 -17.68 -4.16
N LEU A 217 -0.23 -17.24 -2.92
CA LEU A 217 0.86 -16.86 -2.03
C LEU A 217 1.80 -18.04 -1.74
N ASP A 218 1.26 -19.24 -1.51
CA ASP A 218 2.03 -20.48 -1.31
C ASP A 218 2.84 -20.86 -2.55
N PHE A 219 2.31 -20.62 -3.73
CA PHE A 219 3.00 -20.87 -4.99
C PHE A 219 4.15 -19.87 -5.24
N VAL A 220 3.93 -18.56 -5.03
CA VAL A 220 4.91 -17.53 -5.41
C VAL A 220 5.96 -17.28 -4.33
N THR A 221 5.63 -17.41 -3.05
CA THR A 221 6.53 -17.06 -1.93
C THR A 221 7.89 -17.75 -1.98
N PRO A 222 8.01 -19.03 -2.37
CA PRO A 222 9.31 -19.70 -2.47
C PRO A 222 10.29 -19.05 -3.45
N ALA A 223 9.80 -18.27 -4.43
CA ALA A 223 10.63 -17.55 -5.39
C ALA A 223 11.18 -16.21 -4.84
N PHE A 224 10.72 -15.75 -3.69
CA PHE A 224 11.08 -14.45 -3.12
C PHE A 224 11.65 -14.59 -1.71
N ASP A 225 12.58 -13.69 -1.37
CA ASP A 225 13.10 -13.56 0.00
C ASP A 225 12.10 -12.77 0.85
N TRP A 226 11.42 -11.80 0.24
CA TRP A 226 10.41 -10.96 0.88
C TRP A 226 9.16 -10.83 0.01
N VAL A 227 7.99 -10.98 0.63
CA VAL A 227 6.68 -10.70 0.06
C VAL A 227 6.03 -9.63 0.93
N ILE A 228 5.92 -8.42 0.43
CA ILE A 228 5.32 -7.27 1.11
C ILE A 228 3.89 -7.10 0.59
N LEU A 229 2.92 -7.18 1.49
CA LEU A 229 1.51 -7.12 1.14
C LEU A 229 0.90 -5.85 1.74
N ASP A 230 0.49 -4.90 0.90
CA ASP A 230 -0.34 -3.77 1.33
C ASP A 230 -1.79 -4.24 1.50
N SER A 231 -2.54 -3.58 2.38
CA SER A 231 -3.93 -3.93 2.67
C SER A 231 -4.76 -2.70 3.02
N PRO A 232 -6.10 -2.79 3.11
CA PRO A 232 -6.94 -1.71 3.64
C PRO A 232 -6.63 -1.39 5.12
N PRO A 233 -7.20 -0.33 5.70
CA PRO A 233 -7.07 -0.06 7.14
C PRO A 233 -7.94 -1.02 7.97
N ALA A 234 -7.38 -1.53 9.06
CA ALA A 234 -7.95 -2.59 9.90
C ALA A 234 -9.26 -2.21 10.59
N LEU A 235 -9.47 -0.95 10.96
CA LEU A 235 -10.73 -0.53 11.60
C LEU A 235 -11.86 -0.30 10.60
N ALA A 236 -11.57 -0.23 9.29
CA ALA A 236 -12.58 0.02 8.27
C ALA A 236 -13.22 -1.29 7.78
N VAL A 237 -12.42 -2.35 7.63
CA VAL A 237 -12.83 -3.62 7.01
C VAL A 237 -12.01 -4.78 7.57
N HIS A 238 -12.53 -6.00 7.43
CA HIS A 238 -11.92 -7.22 7.96
C HIS A 238 -10.78 -7.79 7.09
N ASP A 239 -10.64 -7.32 5.83
CA ASP A 239 -9.66 -7.84 4.86
C ASP A 239 -8.21 -7.96 5.43
N PRO A 240 -7.67 -6.99 6.19
CA PRO A 240 -6.32 -7.10 6.76
C PRO A 240 -6.18 -8.28 7.74
N SER A 241 -7.23 -8.59 8.51
CA SER A 241 -7.24 -9.75 9.41
C SER A 241 -7.09 -11.06 8.66
N LEU A 242 -7.77 -11.17 7.53
CA LEU A 242 -7.71 -12.35 6.65
C LEU A 242 -6.33 -12.50 6.03
N PHE A 243 -5.73 -11.39 5.57
CA PHE A 243 -4.38 -11.42 5.04
C PHE A 243 -3.33 -11.70 6.12
N ALA A 244 -3.55 -11.27 7.36
CA ALA A 244 -2.65 -11.54 8.48
C ALA A 244 -2.52 -13.05 8.74
N ASP A 245 -3.62 -13.81 8.58
CA ASP A 245 -3.61 -15.27 8.71
C ASP A 245 -2.81 -15.98 7.60
N LEU A 246 -2.51 -15.27 6.50
CA LEU A 246 -1.70 -15.77 5.37
C LEU A 246 -0.24 -15.29 5.41
N CYS A 247 0.10 -14.45 6.40
CA CYS A 247 1.39 -13.76 6.52
C CYS A 247 2.16 -14.19 7.78
N ASP A 248 3.49 -14.07 7.74
CA ASP A 248 4.38 -14.45 8.85
C ASP A 248 4.51 -13.33 9.90
N GLY A 249 4.17 -12.10 9.51
CA GLY A 249 4.15 -10.97 10.43
C GLY A 249 3.37 -9.77 9.90
N VAL A 250 2.93 -8.93 10.84
CA VAL A 250 2.18 -7.71 10.56
C VAL A 250 2.98 -6.50 11.00
N LEU A 251 3.13 -5.52 10.11
CA LEU A 251 3.67 -4.21 10.42
C LEU A 251 2.52 -3.20 10.43
N PHE A 252 2.27 -2.60 11.60
CA PHE A 252 1.12 -1.73 11.80
C PHE A 252 1.53 -0.25 11.68
N VAL A 253 0.92 0.49 10.77
CA VAL A 253 1.24 1.90 10.51
C VAL A 253 0.29 2.81 11.28
N VAL A 254 0.82 3.85 11.91
CA VAL A 254 0.06 4.86 12.66
C VAL A 254 0.52 6.23 12.23
N LYS A 255 -0.42 7.17 12.01
CA LYS A 255 -0.09 8.54 11.65
C LYS A 255 0.18 9.38 12.90
N ALA A 256 1.37 9.98 12.95
CA ALA A 256 1.78 10.86 14.04
C ALA A 256 0.88 12.11 14.12
N GLY A 257 0.58 12.54 15.34
CA GLY A 257 -0.19 13.76 15.62
C GLY A 257 -1.68 13.71 15.26
N GLU A 258 -2.16 12.69 14.53
CA GLU A 258 -3.55 12.60 14.06
C GLU A 258 -4.28 11.35 14.57
N THR A 259 -3.64 10.19 14.55
CA THR A 259 -4.27 8.96 15.03
C THR A 259 -4.37 8.97 16.55
N SER A 260 -5.58 8.83 17.08
CA SER A 260 -5.78 8.73 18.53
C SER A 260 -5.15 7.45 19.09
N TYR A 261 -4.67 7.52 20.34
CA TYR A 261 -4.14 6.35 21.04
C TYR A 261 -5.15 5.20 21.08
N GLU A 262 -6.44 5.50 21.32
CA GLU A 262 -7.51 4.49 21.35
C GLU A 262 -7.64 3.76 20.00
N ASN A 263 -7.65 4.48 18.88
CA ASN A 263 -7.74 3.87 17.55
C ASN A 263 -6.50 3.03 17.23
N ALA A 264 -5.31 3.52 17.59
CA ALA A 264 -4.07 2.78 17.41
C ALA A 264 -4.05 1.49 18.24
N VAL A 265 -4.49 1.54 19.50
CA VAL A 265 -4.58 0.35 20.36
C VAL A 265 -5.65 -0.61 19.86
N LYS A 266 -6.83 -0.12 19.52
CA LYS A 266 -7.93 -0.95 19.01
C LYS A 266 -7.52 -1.66 17.72
N GLY A 267 -6.98 -0.93 16.74
CA GLY A 267 -6.56 -1.49 15.46
C GLY A 267 -5.39 -2.46 15.60
N SER A 268 -4.38 -2.14 16.41
CA SER A 268 -3.24 -3.04 16.61
C SER A 268 -3.58 -4.28 17.45
N SER A 269 -4.59 -4.20 18.34
CA SER A 269 -4.97 -5.30 19.21
C SER A 269 -5.42 -6.55 18.45
N GLU A 270 -6.03 -6.37 17.28
CA GLU A 270 -6.46 -7.44 16.39
C GLU A 270 -5.30 -8.32 15.91
N PHE A 271 -4.09 -7.76 15.81
CA PHE A 271 -2.92 -8.45 15.26
C PHE A 271 -1.95 -8.95 16.33
N ARG A 272 -2.20 -8.69 17.62
CA ARG A 272 -1.29 -9.11 18.71
C ARG A 272 -1.06 -10.61 18.70
N GLU A 273 -2.11 -11.38 18.50
CA GLU A 273 -2.07 -12.84 18.37
C GLU A 273 -1.76 -13.31 16.93
N LYS A 274 -1.66 -12.38 15.96
CA LYS A 274 -1.38 -12.62 14.54
C LYS A 274 0.02 -12.15 14.12
N ASN A 275 1.02 -12.37 14.98
CA ASN A 275 2.43 -12.08 14.72
C ASN A 275 2.75 -10.59 14.43
N LEU A 276 2.14 -9.66 15.18
CA LEU A 276 2.50 -8.23 15.12
C LEU A 276 4.01 -8.04 15.36
N LEU A 277 4.72 -7.59 14.32
CA LEU A 277 6.16 -7.29 14.33
C LEU A 277 6.46 -6.00 15.09
N GLY A 278 5.54 -5.05 15.02
CA GLY A 278 5.67 -3.75 15.64
C GLY A 278 4.86 -2.67 14.93
N VAL A 279 5.12 -1.42 15.34
CA VAL A 279 4.43 -0.24 14.85
C VAL A 279 5.40 0.68 14.11
N VAL A 280 4.97 1.21 12.96
CA VAL A 280 5.64 2.30 12.24
C VAL A 280 4.85 3.58 12.47
N LEU A 281 5.47 4.52 13.17
CA LEU A 281 4.93 5.87 13.29
C LEU A 281 5.33 6.69 12.05
N ASN A 282 4.34 7.10 11.27
CA ASN A 282 4.52 7.77 9.98
C ASN A 282 4.06 9.24 10.04
N GLN A 283 4.50 10.06 9.07
CA GLN A 283 4.16 11.49 8.94
C GLN A 283 4.52 12.34 10.19
N ILE A 284 5.63 11.98 10.84
CA ILE A 284 6.18 12.74 11.97
C ILE A 284 6.62 14.12 11.47
N GLN A 285 6.11 15.19 12.07
CA GLN A 285 6.57 16.55 11.78
C GLN A 285 7.90 16.80 12.51
N GLU A 286 8.78 17.64 11.97
CA GLU A 286 10.07 17.94 12.61
C GLU A 286 9.91 18.49 14.04
N ALA A 287 8.85 19.26 14.29
CA ALA A 287 8.50 19.75 15.62
C ALA A 287 8.30 18.60 16.65
N ASP A 288 7.76 17.47 16.19
CA ASP A 288 7.53 16.28 17.03
C ASP A 288 8.82 15.47 17.26
N MET A 289 9.85 15.64 16.42
CA MET A 289 11.14 14.96 16.59
C MET A 289 11.93 15.53 17.77
N TYR A 290 11.83 16.85 18.02
CA TYR A 290 12.52 17.52 19.13
C TYR A 290 12.01 17.10 20.53
N ALA A 291 10.82 16.51 20.62
CA ALA A 291 10.35 15.89 21.87
C ALA A 291 11.09 14.58 22.19
N GLY A 292 11.61 13.88 21.17
CA GLY A 292 12.41 12.66 21.31
C GLY A 292 13.90 12.88 21.55
N ASP A 293 14.45 14.03 21.11
CA ASP A 293 15.88 14.35 21.28
C ASP A 293 16.29 14.59 22.75
N TYR A 294 15.33 14.85 23.65
CA TYR A 294 15.60 14.85 25.09
C TYR A 294 16.08 13.49 25.62
N TYR A 295 15.82 12.39 24.90
CA TYR A 295 16.31 11.05 25.25
C TYR A 295 17.67 10.69 24.61
N TYR A 296 18.03 11.27 23.46
CA TYR A 296 19.28 10.95 22.75
C TYR A 296 20.42 11.98 22.95
N GLY A 297 20.11 13.20 23.42
CA GLY A 297 21.09 14.27 23.62
C GLY A 297 22.05 14.11 24.82
N LYS A 298 21.90 13.08 25.68
CA LYS A 298 22.73 12.91 26.88
C LYS A 298 23.92 11.95 26.74
N THR A 299 24.03 11.18 25.66
CA THR A 299 25.00 10.06 25.61
C THR A 299 26.24 10.30 24.74
N TYR A 300 26.30 11.41 23.98
CA TYR A 300 27.53 11.80 23.27
C TYR A 300 27.89 13.26 23.56
N GLY A 301 28.12 13.55 24.83
CA GLY A 301 28.93 14.70 25.25
C GLY A 301 30.38 14.48 24.83
N ARG A 302 30.73 14.97 23.63
CA ARG A 302 32.09 15.03 23.10
C ARG A 302 32.92 15.93 24.02
N THR A 303 33.65 15.34 24.94
CA THR A 303 34.67 16.04 25.74
C THR A 303 35.73 16.59 24.79
N ARG A 304 35.66 17.89 24.48
CA ARG A 304 36.80 18.60 23.88
C ARG A 304 37.82 18.85 24.98
N LYS A 305 39.02 18.27 24.82
CA LYS A 305 40.26 18.85 25.33
C LYS A 305 40.86 19.71 24.23
#